data_AF-A0A1H5S6K9-F1
#
_entry.id   AF-A0A1H5S6K9-F1
#
_cell.length_a   1.000
_cell.length_b   1.000
_cell.length_c   1.000
_cell.angle_alpha   90.00
_cell.angle_beta   90.00
_cell.angle_gamma   90.00
#
_symmetry.space_group_name_H-M   'P 1'
#
loop_
_entity.id
_entity.type
_entity.pdbx_description
1 polymer ?
#
loop_
_entity_poly.entity_id
_entity_poly.type
_entity_poly.pdbx_seq_one_letter_code
_entity_poly.pdbx_strand_id
1 'polypeptide(L)'
;MPSRFSKGLQLFLGIVMFLFGFLKFFQPIRGWFDIQIQQSHLPHEAILAGKVSEMVTGILFLLPWLLRSLSAKARDQVVLVACLLLLAQMAVAIYVHLQPGVPAGVLPLGIKAPVIPVSVLVLGLVTAFGAWKELRA
;
A
#
# COMPACT_ATOMS: atom_id res chain seq x y z
N MET A 1 1.08 -16.86 17.77
CA MET A 1 1.46 -15.46 18.07
C MET A 1 2.37 -15.00 16.94
N PRO A 2 2.02 -13.93 16.20
CA PRO A 2 2.81 -13.52 15.05
C PRO A 2 4.24 -13.19 15.47
N SER A 3 5.20 -13.65 14.66
CA SER A 3 6.63 -13.42 14.91
C SER A 3 6.90 -11.92 15.04
N ARG A 4 7.90 -11.54 15.85
CA ARG A 4 8.29 -10.13 16.01
C ARG A 4 8.60 -9.46 14.67
N PHE A 5 9.12 -10.25 13.73
CA PHE A 5 9.36 -9.84 12.35
C PHE A 5 8.06 -9.51 11.59
N SER A 6 7.04 -10.38 11.64
CA SER A 6 5.74 -10.14 11.00
C SER A 6 5.05 -8.88 11.52
N LYS A 7 5.17 -8.63 12.83
CA LYS A 7 4.65 -7.43 13.48
C LYS A 7 5.38 -6.16 12.99
N GLY A 8 6.72 -6.21 12.94
CA GLY A 8 7.52 -5.10 12.41
C GLY A 8 7.18 -4.77 10.97
N LEU A 9 6.99 -5.79 10.13
CA LEU A 9 6.65 -5.61 8.72
C LEU A 9 5.26 -4.98 8.54
N GLN A 10 4.27 -5.47 9.29
CA GLN A 10 2.93 -4.92 9.33
C GLN A 10 2.95 -3.42 9.70
N LEU A 11 3.68 -3.06 10.76
CA LEU A 11 3.81 -1.67 11.20
C LEU A 11 4.47 -0.80 10.13
N PHE A 12 5.56 -1.28 9.53
CA PHE A 12 6.26 -0.60 8.45
C PHE A 12 5.33 -0.35 7.26
N LEU A 13 4.63 -1.38 6.77
CA LEU A 13 3.67 -1.26 5.68
C LEU A 13 2.55 -0.27 6.03
N GLY A 14 2.03 -0.32 7.25
CA GLY A 14 0.99 0.60 7.72
C GLY A 14 1.43 2.07 7.67
N ILE A 15 2.61 2.37 8.19
CA ILE A 15 3.18 3.72 8.17
C ILE A 15 3.43 4.18 6.73
N VAL A 16 4.09 3.35 5.92
CA VAL A 16 4.44 3.70 4.53
C VAL A 16 3.19 3.98 3.71
N MET A 17 2.21 3.06 3.72
CA MET A 17 0.98 3.22 2.94
C MET A 17 0.18 4.45 3.38
N PHE A 18 0.08 4.69 4.69
CA PHE A 18 -0.60 5.87 5.20
C PHE A 18 0.10 7.16 4.78
N LEU A 19 1.42 7.24 4.94
CA LEU A 19 2.19 8.43 4.58
C LEU A 19 2.14 8.72 3.08
N PHE A 20 2.28 7.72 2.22
CA PHE A 20 2.19 7.94 0.77
C PHE A 20 0.80 8.44 0.35
N GLY A 21 -0.27 7.85 0.91
CA GLY A 21 -1.63 8.33 0.65
C GLY A 21 -1.86 9.76 1.15
N PHE A 22 -1.38 10.08 2.35
CA PHE A 22 -1.52 11.40 2.97
C PHE A 22 -0.70 12.48 2.25
N LEU A 23 0.52 12.17 1.84
CA LEU A 23 1.40 13.12 1.16
C LEU A 23 0.89 13.52 -0.23
N LYS A 24 0.07 12.67 -0.88
CA LYS A 24 -0.60 12.98 -2.16
C LYS A 24 -1.64 14.11 -2.09
N PHE A 25 -1.92 14.65 -0.91
CA PHE A 25 -2.71 15.87 -0.75
C PHE A 25 -1.90 17.16 -0.89
N PHE A 26 -0.57 17.08 -0.79
CA PHE A 26 0.32 18.24 -0.73
C PHE A 26 1.26 18.32 -1.95
N GLN A 27 1.64 19.53 -2.35
CA GLN A 27 2.63 19.73 -3.42
C GLN A 27 4.05 19.40 -2.91
N PRO A 28 4.96 18.90 -3.78
CA PRO A 28 4.76 18.61 -5.21
C PRO A 28 4.13 17.23 -5.49
N ILE A 29 3.95 16.40 -4.46
CA ILE A 29 3.54 14.98 -4.58
C ILE A 29 2.14 14.85 -5.18
N ARG A 30 1.22 15.76 -4.85
CA ARG A 30 -0.09 15.86 -5.50
C ARG A 30 0.05 16.00 -7.02
N GLY A 31 0.84 16.96 -7.49
CA GLY A 31 1.04 17.18 -8.92
C GLY A 31 1.68 15.98 -9.62
N TRP A 32 2.68 15.36 -8.98
CA TRP A 32 3.30 14.13 -9.50
C TRP A 32 2.30 12.99 -9.65
N PHE A 33 1.45 12.79 -8.65
CA PHE A 33 0.43 11.76 -8.69
C PHE A 33 -0.65 12.04 -9.75
N ASP A 34 -1.09 13.29 -9.88
CA ASP A 34 -2.06 13.67 -10.92
C ASP A 34 -1.48 13.40 -12.33
N ILE A 35 -0.20 13.70 -12.56
CA ILE A 35 0.51 13.36 -13.82
C ILE A 35 0.58 11.84 -14.03
N GLN A 36 0.92 11.08 -12.99
CA GLN A 36 0.97 9.61 -13.07
C GLN A 36 -0.38 9.02 -13.54
N ILE A 37 -1.49 9.49 -12.97
CA ILE A 37 -2.83 9.01 -13.32
C ILE A 37 -3.23 9.42 -14.74
N GLN A 38 -3.00 10.69 -15.12
CA GLN A 38 -3.34 11.20 -16.46
C GLN A 38 -2.53 10.50 -17.56
N GLN A 39 -1.21 10.39 -17.37
CA GLN A 39 -0.29 9.79 -18.35
C GLN A 39 -0.37 8.26 -18.40
N SER A 40 -1.07 7.64 -17.46
CA SER A 40 -1.37 6.20 -17.48
C SER A 40 -2.76 5.86 -18.02
N HIS A 41 -3.49 6.87 -18.51
CA HIS A 41 -4.86 6.74 -19.04
C HIS A 41 -5.86 6.15 -18.04
N LEU A 42 -5.61 6.33 -16.74
CA LEU A 42 -6.56 5.96 -15.71
C LEU A 42 -7.67 7.01 -15.59
N PRO A 43 -8.89 6.61 -15.21
CA PRO A 43 -10.00 7.53 -15.01
C PRO A 43 -9.66 8.55 -13.91
N HIS A 44 -10.19 9.77 -14.02
CA HIS A 44 -9.86 10.85 -13.08
C HIS A 44 -10.25 10.51 -11.63
N GLU A 45 -11.29 9.71 -11.46
CA GLU A 45 -11.78 9.15 -10.20
C GLU A 45 -10.70 8.31 -9.49
N ALA A 46 -9.72 7.76 -10.23
CA ALA A 46 -8.59 7.03 -9.68
C ALA A 46 -7.68 7.91 -8.81
N ILE A 47 -7.72 9.25 -8.97
CA ILE A 47 -6.96 10.17 -8.12
C ILE A 47 -7.48 10.09 -6.68
N LEU A 48 -8.78 10.27 -6.49
CA LEU A 48 -9.37 10.21 -5.15
C LEU A 48 -9.28 8.80 -4.58
N ALA A 49 -9.59 7.79 -5.40
CA ALA A 49 -9.50 6.39 -5.01
C ALA A 49 -8.08 6.02 -4.56
N GLY A 50 -7.04 6.43 -5.29
CA GLY A 50 -5.65 6.15 -4.94
C GLY A 50 -5.22 6.77 -3.62
N LYS A 51 -5.58 8.05 -3.38
CA LYS A 51 -5.26 8.74 -2.11
C LYS A 51 -5.94 8.08 -0.91
N VAL A 52 -7.25 7.89 -1.01
CA VAL A 52 -8.06 7.39 0.11
C VAL A 52 -7.76 5.91 0.37
N SER A 53 -7.68 5.09 -0.67
CA SER A 53 -7.42 3.66 -0.49
C SER A 53 -6.06 3.39 0.14
N GLU A 54 -5.03 4.18 -0.17
CA GLU A 54 -3.68 4.02 0.44
C GLU A 54 -3.71 4.35 1.92
N MET A 55 -4.38 5.45 2.29
CA MET A 55 -4.58 5.83 3.70
C MET A 55 -5.38 4.77 4.46
N VAL A 56 -6.49 4.29 3.89
CA VAL A 56 -7.32 3.24 4.50
C VAL A 56 -6.51 1.95 4.68
N THR A 57 -5.74 1.56 3.68
CA THR A 57 -4.86 0.37 3.76
C THR A 57 -3.82 0.53 4.86
N GLY A 58 -3.20 1.71 4.97
CA GLY A 58 -2.29 2.05 6.06
C GLY A 58 -2.96 1.95 7.44
N ILE A 59 -4.16 2.52 7.59
CA ILE A 59 -4.94 2.44 8.83
C ILE A 59 -5.26 0.99 9.19
N LEU A 60 -5.67 0.16 8.23
CA LEU A 60 -5.98 -1.25 8.48
C LEU A 60 -4.75 -2.02 8.98
N PHE A 61 -3.56 -1.77 8.42
CA PHE A 61 -2.32 -2.35 8.95
C PHE A 61 -1.99 -1.87 10.37
N LEU A 62 -2.32 -0.62 10.72
CA LEU A 62 -2.08 -0.05 12.04
C LEU A 62 -3.15 -0.43 13.08
N LEU A 63 -4.36 -0.78 12.65
CA LEU A 63 -5.51 -1.01 13.52
C LEU A 63 -5.27 -2.06 14.62
N PRO A 64 -4.61 -3.21 14.36
CA PRO A 64 -4.29 -4.19 15.40
C PRO A 64 -3.36 -3.69 16.52
N TRP A 65 -2.64 -2.59 16.28
CA TRP A 65 -1.77 -1.93 17.26
C TRP A 65 -2.53 -0.90 18.09
N LEU A 66 -3.45 -0.18 17.44
CA LEU A 66 -4.25 0.87 18.07
C LEU A 66 -5.37 0.28 18.94
N LEU A 67 -6.02 -0.79 18.45
CA LEU A 67 -7.14 -1.42 19.13
C LEU A 67 -6.73 -2.71 19.83
N ARG A 68 -6.39 -2.60 21.12
CA ARG A 68 -6.05 -3.75 21.96
C ARG A 68 -7.24 -4.70 22.20
N SER A 69 -8.47 -4.23 22.01
CA SER A 69 -9.71 -4.99 22.19
C SER A 69 -9.98 -6.03 21.08
N LEU A 70 -9.28 -5.97 19.95
CA LEU A 70 -9.48 -6.94 18.86
C LEU A 70 -9.03 -8.34 19.27
N SER A 71 -9.88 -9.33 19.00
CA SER A 71 -9.53 -10.75 19.11
C SER A 71 -8.41 -11.12 18.12
N ALA A 72 -7.65 -12.18 18.40
CA ALA A 72 -6.57 -12.63 17.52
C ALA A 72 -7.07 -12.85 16.08
N LYS A 73 -8.18 -13.57 15.93
CA LYS A 73 -8.84 -13.81 14.65
C LYS A 73 -9.19 -12.51 13.90
N ALA A 74 -9.77 -11.52 14.59
CA ALA A 74 -10.13 -10.25 13.98
C ALA A 74 -8.89 -9.46 13.52
N ARG A 75 -7.79 -9.51 14.27
CA ARG A 75 -6.53 -8.87 13.89
C ARG A 75 -5.98 -9.46 12.59
N ASP A 76 -5.94 -10.79 12.50
CA ASP A 76 -5.40 -11.46 11.31
C ASP A 76 -6.30 -11.25 10.08
N GLN A 77 -7.63 -11.24 10.26
CA GLN A 77 -8.57 -10.89 9.18
C GLN A 77 -8.37 -9.45 8.68
N VAL A 78 -8.22 -8.48 9.58
CA VAL A 78 -7.95 -7.08 9.21
C VAL A 78 -6.63 -6.96 8.42
N VAL A 79 -5.58 -7.65 8.85
CA VAL A 79 -4.29 -7.67 8.14
C VAL A 79 -4.43 -8.29 6.76
N LEU A 80 -5.19 -9.38 6.60
CA LEU A 80 -5.43 -10.00 5.29
C LEU A 80 -6.21 -9.08 4.35
N VAL A 81 -7.21 -8.35 4.86
CA VAL A 81 -7.93 -7.32 4.08
C VAL A 81 -6.97 -6.21 3.65
N ALA A 82 -6.11 -5.73 4.54
CA ALA A 82 -5.10 -4.72 4.21
C ALA A 82 -4.13 -5.22 3.12
N CYS A 83 -3.68 -6.47 3.21
CA CYS A 83 -2.83 -7.10 2.20
C CYS A 83 -3.52 -7.21 0.83
N LEU A 84 -4.83 -7.52 0.80
CA LEU A 84 -5.59 -7.59 -0.45
C LEU A 84 -5.70 -6.21 -1.13
N LEU A 85 -5.97 -5.17 -0.35
CA LEU A 85 -5.99 -3.78 -0.85
C LEU A 85 -4.61 -3.36 -1.37
N LEU A 86 -3.56 -3.65 -0.60
CA LEU A 86 -2.18 -3.40 -1.00
C LEU A 86 -1.83 -4.10 -2.31
N LEU A 87 -2.26 -5.35 -2.50
CA LEU A 87 -2.04 -6.10 -3.74
C LEU A 87 -2.66 -5.36 -4.94
N ALA A 88 -3.91 -4.94 -4.82
CA ALA A 88 -4.58 -4.20 -5.89
C ALA A 88 -3.86 -2.87 -6.19
N GLN A 89 -3.43 -2.15 -5.15
CA GLN A 89 -2.72 -0.88 -5.30
C GLN A 89 -1.34 -1.05 -5.94
N MET A 90 -0.58 -2.07 -5.53
CA MET A 90 0.73 -2.36 -6.12
C MET A 90 0.60 -2.81 -7.57
N ALA A 91 -0.45 -3.55 -7.93
CA ALA A 91 -0.73 -3.88 -9.33
C ALA A 91 -0.96 -2.62 -10.18
N VAL A 92 -1.77 -1.67 -9.68
CA VAL A 92 -1.98 -0.36 -10.34
C VAL A 92 -0.68 0.44 -10.41
N ALA A 93 0.11 0.47 -9.33
CA ALA A 93 1.39 1.17 -9.30
C ALA A 93 2.39 0.58 -10.30
N ILE A 94 2.48 -0.76 -10.41
CA ILE A 94 3.30 -1.44 -11.42
C ILE A 94 2.82 -1.04 -12.82
N TYR A 95 1.50 -1.08 -13.07
CA TYR A 95 0.92 -0.63 -14.33
C TYR A 95 1.36 0.80 -14.67
N VAL A 96 1.21 1.75 -13.75
CA VAL A 96 1.63 3.17 -13.93
C VAL A 96 3.13 3.27 -14.23
N HIS A 97 3.98 2.52 -13.51
CA HIS A 97 5.42 2.51 -13.76
C HIS A 97 5.77 2.01 -15.16
N LEU A 98 5.03 1.03 -15.70
CA LEU A 98 5.25 0.47 -17.04
C LEU A 98 4.72 1.35 -18.18
N GLN A 99 3.88 2.35 -17.90
CA GLN A 99 3.34 3.23 -18.93
C GLN A 99 4.40 4.14 -19.53
N PRO A 100 4.60 4.18 -20.86
CA PRO A 100 5.67 4.96 -21.49
C PRO A 100 5.49 6.47 -21.30
N GLY A 101 4.24 6.95 -21.22
CA GLY A 101 3.93 8.37 -21.03
C GLY A 101 4.23 8.91 -19.63
N VAL A 102 4.43 8.04 -18.63
CA VAL A 102 4.68 8.45 -17.24
C VAL A 102 6.16 8.78 -17.04
N PRO A 103 6.55 10.06 -16.82
CA PRO A 103 7.95 10.44 -16.67
C PRO A 103 8.60 9.83 -15.42
N ALA A 104 9.89 9.53 -15.47
CA ALA A 104 10.61 9.02 -14.31
C ALA A 104 10.60 10.02 -13.13
N GLY A 105 10.71 11.32 -13.41
CA GLY A 105 10.77 12.38 -12.39
C GLY A 105 9.52 12.57 -11.53
N VAL A 106 8.38 11.98 -11.91
CA VAL A 106 7.16 11.99 -11.08
C VAL A 106 7.00 10.72 -10.25
N LEU A 107 7.83 9.69 -10.47
CA LEU A 107 7.79 8.43 -9.76
C LEU A 107 8.58 8.50 -8.45
N PRO A 108 8.27 7.65 -7.46
CA PRO A 108 9.03 7.60 -6.22
C PRO A 108 10.52 7.39 -6.49
N LEU A 109 11.36 8.28 -5.93
CA LEU A 109 12.82 8.30 -6.10
C LEU A 109 13.31 8.46 -7.55
N GLY A 110 12.44 8.82 -8.50
CA GLY A 110 12.83 8.98 -9.91
C GLY A 110 13.08 7.66 -10.65
N ILE A 111 12.73 6.51 -10.07
CA ILE A 111 13.04 5.19 -10.64
C ILE A 111 11.90 4.74 -11.57
N LYS A 112 12.22 4.56 -12.85
CA LYS A 112 11.22 4.11 -13.84
C LYS A 112 10.80 2.66 -13.66
N ALA A 113 11.77 1.76 -13.46
CA ALA A 113 11.49 0.36 -13.20
C ALA A 113 10.61 0.20 -11.94
N PRO A 114 9.63 -0.73 -11.92
CA PRO A 114 8.69 -0.89 -10.81
C PRO A 114 9.31 -1.58 -9.58
N VAL A 115 10.56 -1.28 -9.24
CA VAL A 115 11.29 -1.92 -8.14
C VAL A 115 10.61 -1.66 -6.80
N ILE A 116 10.20 -0.42 -6.54
CA ILE A 116 9.52 -0.03 -5.30
C ILE A 116 8.17 -0.75 -5.14
N PRO A 117 7.21 -0.65 -6.09
CA PRO A 117 5.93 -1.33 -5.92
C PRO A 117 6.05 -2.86 -5.91
N VAL A 118 6.99 -3.45 -6.66
CA VAL A 118 7.25 -4.90 -6.58
C VAL A 118 7.81 -5.28 -5.20
N SER A 119 8.73 -4.49 -4.65
CA SER A 119 9.28 -4.75 -3.31
C SER A 119 8.20 -4.67 -2.24
N VAL A 120 7.36 -3.63 -2.27
CA VAL A 120 6.23 -3.47 -1.34
C VAL A 120 5.22 -4.60 -1.50
N LEU A 121 4.94 -5.04 -2.73
CA LEU A 121 4.08 -6.21 -3.00
C LEU A 121 4.64 -7.47 -2.34
N VAL A 122 5.93 -7.77 -2.50
CA VAL A 122 6.58 -8.93 -1.88
C VAL A 122 6.45 -8.86 -0.35
N LEU A 123 6.71 -7.70 0.25
CA LEU A 123 6.52 -7.48 1.69
C LEU A 123 5.05 -7.69 2.12
N GLY A 124 4.09 -7.24 1.31
CA GLY A 124 2.67 -7.47 1.52
C GLY A 124 2.30 -8.95 1.48
N LEU A 125 2.85 -9.71 0.54
CA LEU A 125 2.63 -11.15 0.42
C LEU A 125 3.23 -11.94 1.59
N VAL A 126 4.43 -11.57 2.06
CA VAL A 126 5.04 -12.17 3.25
C VAL A 126 4.17 -11.90 4.50
N THR A 127 3.67 -10.67 4.65
CA THR A 127 2.74 -10.32 5.72
C THR A 127 1.44 -11.12 5.65
N ALA A 128 0.86 -11.25 4.44
CA ALA A 128 -0.36 -12.00 4.21
C ALA A 128 -0.20 -13.49 4.55
N PHE A 129 0.92 -14.09 4.15
CA PHE A 129 1.24 -15.48 4.46
C PHE A 129 1.34 -15.73 5.97
N GLY A 130 1.98 -14.80 6.70
CA GLY A 130 2.05 -14.84 8.16
C GLY A 130 0.66 -14.81 8.81
N ALA A 131 -0.18 -13.83 8.44
CA ALA A 131 -1.53 -13.71 8.98
C ALA A 131 -2.43 -14.91 8.63
N TRP A 132 -2.32 -15.44 7.40
CA TRP A 132 -3.07 -16.62 6.97
C TRP A 132 -2.74 -17.87 7.77
N LYS A 133 -1.45 -18.07 8.09
CA LYS A 133 -1.00 -19.21 8.88
C LYS A 133 -1.54 -19.14 10.30
N GLU A 134 -1.53 -17.97 10.93
CA GLU A 134 -2.07 -17.77 12.28
C GLU A 134 -3.60 -17.94 12.31
N LEU A 135 -4.32 -17.53 11.26
CA LEU A 135 -5.77 -17.71 11.17
C LEU A 135 -6.22 -19.18 11.09
N ARG A 136 -5.35 -20.06 10.58
CA ARG A 136 -5.61 -21.50 10.44
C ARG A 136 -5.14 -22.35 11.63
N ALA A 137 -4.35 -21.76 12.54
CA ALA A 137 -3.85 -22.43 13.75
C ALA A 137 -4.87 -22.35 14.88
#